data_AF-A0AAN4U428-F1
#
_entry.id   AF-A0AAN4U428-F1
#
_cell.length_a   1.000
_cell.length_b   1.000
_cell.length_c   1.000
_cell.angle_alpha   90.00
_cell.angle_beta   90.00
_cell.angle_gamma   90.00
#
_symmetry.space_group_name_H-M   'P 1'
#
loop_
_entity.id
_entity.type
_entity.pdbx_description
1 polymer ?
#
loop_
_entity_poly.entity_id
_entity_poly.type
_entity_poly.pdbx_seq_one_letter_code
_entity_poly.pdbx_strand_id
1 'polypeptide(L)'
;MSKPEPLTPSDCDLRGLPFMQLDVSRLVDSDMFALSTGEEFKAAVALWCKSWLQIPASSLPNDDRVLAHLSGAGSRWSRIKEMALRGWVLCSDGRLYHPTVAEKARHAWESRVRQRERAAKRWEKSDRATGNATASDSQEPRECHGISHGNAIERERERESIDSSLRSESVSASAPDEKPSVRVVGYSEPKAPKGCRLPDTWWPSDDLQQFARSNGCNPNKVAEAFCDYWRAVAGAKGVKLDWDATFRNWCRRDSERGGKAASVPRERPKSILAQQADRMEAEWLERQGMGEMQR
;
A
#
# COMPACT_ATOMS: atom_id res chain seq x y z
N MET A 1 -20.70 19.75 31.97
CA MET A 1 -20.75 19.53 30.50
C MET A 1 -20.77 18.03 30.26
N SER A 2 -21.48 17.55 29.24
CA SER A 2 -21.38 16.12 28.86
C SER A 2 -20.02 15.84 28.23
N LYS A 3 -19.53 14.60 28.35
CA LYS A 3 -18.35 14.14 27.60
C LYS A 3 -18.76 13.71 26.20
N PRO A 4 -17.89 13.86 25.18
CA PRO A 4 -18.14 13.32 23.85
C PRO A 4 -18.12 11.78 23.86
N GLU A 5 -18.74 11.19 22.85
CA GLU A 5 -18.69 9.74 22.60
C GLU A 5 -17.28 9.28 22.15
N PRO A 6 -16.96 7.98 22.27
CA PRO A 6 -15.69 7.41 21.79
C PRO A 6 -15.44 7.71 20.31
N LEU A 7 -14.21 8.11 19.95
CA LEU A 7 -13.87 8.51 18.58
C LEU A 7 -13.62 7.32 17.62
N THR A 8 -13.64 6.09 18.13
CA THR A 8 -13.58 4.83 17.37
C THR A 8 -14.57 3.80 17.95
N PRO A 9 -15.05 2.83 17.15
CA PRO A 9 -15.93 1.76 17.63
C PRO A 9 -15.31 0.94 18.77
N SER A 10 -16.14 0.45 19.71
CA SER A 10 -15.68 -0.28 20.90
C SER A 10 -14.91 -1.58 20.60
N ASP A 11 -15.13 -2.15 19.42
CA ASP A 11 -14.53 -3.38 18.90
C ASP A 11 -13.32 -3.14 17.98
N CYS A 12 -12.93 -1.88 17.77
CA CYS A 12 -11.87 -1.46 16.84
C CYS A 12 -10.48 -2.00 17.26
N ASP A 13 -10.11 -3.17 16.70
CA ASP A 13 -8.84 -3.85 16.94
C ASP A 13 -7.90 -3.75 15.73
N LEU A 14 -6.89 -2.89 15.87
CA LEU A 14 -5.86 -2.67 14.85
C LEU A 14 -4.52 -3.33 15.19
N ARG A 15 -4.45 -4.19 16.21
CA ARG A 15 -3.19 -4.88 16.61
C ARG A 15 -2.60 -5.73 15.47
N GLY A 16 -3.46 -6.25 14.59
CA GLY A 16 -3.06 -6.93 13.35
C GLY A 16 -2.58 -6.02 12.21
N LEU A 17 -2.48 -4.71 12.42
CA LEU A 17 -1.78 -3.74 11.55
C LEU A 17 -0.70 -3.04 12.39
N PRO A 18 0.54 -3.54 12.45
CA PRO A 18 1.59 -2.97 13.30
C PRO A 18 2.07 -1.57 12.85
N PHE A 19 1.64 -1.11 11.68
CA PHE A 19 1.99 0.18 11.09
C PHE A 19 0.81 1.17 11.13
N MET A 20 0.95 2.24 11.91
CA MET A 20 0.08 3.41 11.88
C MET A 20 0.49 4.32 10.71
N GLN A 21 -0.49 4.83 9.95
CA GLN A 21 -0.22 5.83 8.91
C GLN A 21 -0.08 7.21 9.56
N LEU A 22 1.14 7.75 9.58
CA LEU A 22 1.47 9.06 10.13
C LEU A 22 1.53 10.10 9.00
N ASP A 23 0.77 11.18 9.16
CA ASP A 23 0.74 12.30 8.23
C ASP A 23 1.92 13.24 8.55
N VAL A 24 2.94 13.24 7.68
CA VAL A 24 4.22 13.90 7.97
C VAL A 24 4.10 15.42 7.95
N SER A 25 3.38 15.99 6.98
CA SER A 25 3.12 17.44 6.93
C SER A 25 2.29 17.88 8.12
N ARG A 26 1.13 17.24 8.36
CA ARG A 26 0.27 17.57 9.51
C ARG A 26 0.95 17.36 10.88
N LEU A 27 2.05 16.61 10.94
CA LEU A 27 2.89 16.49 12.13
C LEU A 27 3.90 17.64 12.24
N VAL A 28 4.75 17.83 11.22
CA VAL A 28 5.84 18.81 11.25
C VAL A 28 5.31 20.25 11.30
N ASP A 29 4.18 20.51 10.64
CA ASP A 29 3.55 21.84 10.58
C ASP A 29 2.66 22.14 11.81
N SER A 30 2.68 21.29 12.86
CA SER A 30 1.77 21.40 14.01
C SER A 30 2.36 22.11 15.24
N ASP A 31 1.48 22.75 16.02
CA ASP A 31 1.77 23.22 17.39
C ASP A 31 2.54 22.21 18.25
N MET A 32 2.24 20.91 18.11
CA MET A 32 2.89 19.85 18.87
C MET A 32 4.39 19.77 18.52
N PHE A 33 4.75 19.92 17.24
CA PHE A 33 6.14 19.94 16.81
C PHE A 33 6.82 21.28 17.12
N ALA A 34 6.10 22.40 16.98
CA ALA A 34 6.63 23.75 17.18
C ALA A 34 6.83 24.15 18.65
N LEU A 35 6.01 23.66 19.58
CA LEU A 35 5.99 24.12 20.98
C LEU A 35 6.59 23.13 21.98
N SER A 36 6.83 21.87 21.60
CA SER A 36 7.29 20.83 22.54
C SER A 36 8.81 20.67 22.56
N THR A 37 9.35 20.33 23.73
CA THR A 37 10.72 19.82 23.85
C THR A 37 10.82 18.42 23.25
N GLY A 38 12.04 17.99 22.90
CA GLY A 38 12.27 16.64 22.34
C GLY A 38 11.82 15.49 23.26
N GLU A 39 11.72 15.70 24.58
CA GLU A 39 11.18 14.71 25.52
C GLU A 39 9.65 14.64 25.49
N GLU A 40 8.99 15.80 25.44
CA GLU A 40 7.54 15.92 25.29
C GLU A 40 7.08 15.38 23.93
N PHE A 41 7.77 15.73 22.85
CA PHE A 41 7.50 15.22 21.51
C PHE A 41 7.61 13.68 21.45
N LYS A 42 8.70 13.14 22.00
CA LYS A 42 8.91 11.69 22.09
C LYS A 42 7.80 11.01 22.88
N ALA A 43 7.36 11.60 24.00
CA ALA A 43 6.26 11.10 24.80
C ALA A 43 4.92 11.15 24.03
N ALA A 44 4.59 12.25 23.36
CA ALA A 44 3.38 12.41 22.56
C ALA A 44 3.29 11.36 21.43
N VAL A 45 4.35 11.23 20.63
CA VAL A 45 4.40 10.26 19.51
C VAL A 45 4.38 8.82 20.04
N ALA A 46 5.05 8.53 21.17
CA ALA A 46 4.96 7.22 21.81
C ALA A 46 3.51 6.90 22.24
N LEU A 47 2.79 7.86 22.83
CA LEU A 47 1.39 7.70 23.22
C LEU A 47 0.45 7.49 22.03
N TRP A 48 0.64 8.22 20.91
CA TRP A 48 -0.08 7.94 19.67
C TRP A 48 0.14 6.49 19.20
N CYS A 49 1.40 6.05 19.09
CA CYS A 49 1.74 4.69 18.68
C CYS A 49 1.21 3.61 19.65
N LYS A 50 1.20 3.86 20.96
CA LYS A 50 0.61 2.94 21.95
C LYS A 50 -0.90 2.86 21.81
N SER A 51 -1.59 3.97 21.52
CA SER A 51 -3.04 4.02 21.37
C SER A 51 -3.55 3.26 20.13
N TRP A 52 -2.76 3.23 19.05
CA TRP A 52 -3.06 2.42 17.86
C TRP A 52 -3.15 0.92 18.18
N LEU A 53 -2.43 0.46 19.21
CA LEU A 53 -2.39 -0.94 19.66
C LEU A 53 -3.34 -1.23 20.84
N GLN A 54 -4.15 -0.26 21.28
CA GLN A 54 -5.22 -0.47 22.25
C GLN A 54 -6.48 -1.03 21.59
N ILE A 55 -7.40 -1.53 22.42
CA ILE A 55 -8.81 -1.68 22.06
C ILE A 55 -9.61 -0.79 23.03
N PRO A 56 -10.43 0.17 22.54
CA PRO A 56 -10.53 0.59 21.14
C PRO A 56 -9.21 1.21 20.62
N ALA A 57 -8.88 1.00 19.35
CA ALA A 57 -7.70 1.65 18.77
C ALA A 57 -7.87 3.19 18.74
N SER A 58 -6.76 3.91 18.85
CA SER A 58 -6.70 5.36 19.11
C SER A 58 -7.10 5.81 20.53
N SER A 59 -7.40 4.89 21.45
CA SER A 59 -7.70 5.21 22.85
C SER A 59 -6.50 4.98 23.78
N LEU A 60 -6.51 5.59 24.96
CA LEU A 60 -5.62 5.30 26.08
C LEU A 60 -6.36 5.26 27.43
N PRO A 61 -5.92 4.45 28.40
CA PRO A 61 -6.38 4.56 29.79
C PRO A 61 -6.08 5.95 30.39
N ASN A 62 -7.06 6.54 31.07
CA ASN A 62 -6.90 7.83 31.76
C ASN A 62 -6.30 7.64 33.17
N ASP A 63 -5.11 7.04 33.26
CA ASP A 63 -4.36 6.81 34.50
C ASP A 63 -2.90 7.27 34.34
N ASP A 64 -2.42 8.11 35.25
CA ASP A 64 -1.09 8.73 35.14
C ASP A 64 0.07 7.75 35.33
N ARG A 65 -0.09 6.65 36.07
CA ARG A 65 0.96 5.63 36.21
C ARG A 65 1.08 4.81 34.93
N VAL A 66 -0.06 4.48 34.32
CA VAL A 66 -0.11 3.80 33.01
C VAL A 66 0.45 4.70 31.91
N LEU A 67 0.05 5.98 31.87
CA LEU A 67 0.55 6.93 30.87
C LEU A 67 2.04 7.26 31.05
N ALA A 68 2.54 7.37 32.28
CA ALA A 68 3.98 7.51 32.56
C ALA A 68 4.82 6.35 32.04
N HIS A 69 4.27 5.12 32.09
CA HIS A 69 4.91 3.93 31.53
C HIS A 69 4.79 3.88 29.99
N LEU A 70 3.59 4.10 29.44
CA LEU A 70 3.33 4.01 27.99
C LEU A 70 4.10 5.06 27.17
N SER A 71 4.29 6.26 27.71
CA SER A 71 5.09 7.34 27.11
C SER A 71 6.60 7.14 27.23
N GLY A 72 7.06 6.26 28.13
CA GLY A 72 8.48 6.16 28.52
C GLY A 72 8.98 7.36 29.35
N ALA A 73 8.10 8.19 29.88
CA ALA A 73 8.46 9.37 30.69
C ALA A 73 8.97 8.99 32.10
N GLY A 74 8.42 7.93 32.68
CA GLY A 74 8.70 7.49 34.05
C GLY A 74 8.35 8.58 35.07
N SER A 75 9.26 8.82 36.03
CA SER A 75 9.11 9.84 37.08
C SER A 75 8.92 11.27 36.55
N ARG A 76 9.28 11.54 35.29
CA ARG A 76 9.19 12.87 34.66
C ARG A 76 7.80 13.16 34.08
N TRP A 77 6.88 12.18 34.09
CA TRP A 77 5.55 12.30 33.50
C TRP A 77 4.80 13.55 33.96
N SER A 78 4.80 13.85 35.26
CA SER A 78 4.12 15.03 35.83
C SER A 78 4.57 16.36 35.23
N ARG A 79 5.81 16.48 34.74
CA ARG A 79 6.32 17.69 34.09
C ARG A 79 5.90 17.80 32.62
N ILE A 80 5.82 16.67 31.91
CA ILE A 80 5.61 16.65 30.45
C ILE A 80 4.18 16.27 30.03
N LYS A 81 3.34 15.83 30.98
CA LYS A 81 1.97 15.34 30.78
C LYS A 81 1.12 16.29 29.94
N GLU A 82 1.15 17.58 30.24
CA GLU A 82 0.27 18.57 29.59
C GLU A 82 0.56 18.67 28.09
N MET A 83 1.83 18.76 27.70
CA MET A 83 2.24 18.77 26.30
C MET A 83 2.04 17.39 25.65
N ALA A 84 2.42 16.31 26.33
CA ALA A 84 2.26 14.93 25.81
C ALA A 84 0.78 14.53 25.61
N LEU A 85 -0.15 15.14 26.36
CA LEU A 85 -1.60 15.00 26.21
C LEU A 85 -2.27 16.17 25.45
N ARG A 86 -1.51 17.07 24.81
CA ARG A 86 -2.08 18.11 23.94
C ARG A 86 -2.91 17.46 22.81
N GLY A 87 -4.16 17.90 22.66
CA GLY A 87 -5.09 17.38 21.65
C GLY A 87 -5.81 16.07 22.02
N TRP A 88 -5.60 15.50 23.21
CA TRP A 88 -6.35 14.32 23.67
C TRP A 88 -7.69 14.72 24.30
N VAL A 89 -8.72 13.90 24.06
CA VAL A 89 -10.11 14.14 24.45
C VAL A 89 -10.60 13.02 25.37
N LEU A 90 -11.10 13.36 26.55
CA LEU A 90 -11.66 12.40 27.50
C LEU A 90 -13.13 12.09 27.15
N CYS A 91 -13.38 10.89 26.63
CA CYS A 91 -14.71 10.45 26.18
C CYS A 91 -15.56 9.86 27.32
N SER A 92 -16.83 9.59 27.02
CA SER A 92 -17.82 9.05 27.96
C SER A 92 -17.47 7.67 28.53
N ASP A 93 -16.69 6.87 27.81
CA ASP A 93 -16.12 5.58 28.25
C ASP A 93 -14.98 5.71 29.29
N GLY A 94 -14.56 6.94 29.60
CA GLY A 94 -13.46 7.23 30.52
C GLY A 94 -12.06 7.08 29.93
N ARG A 95 -11.94 6.85 28.61
CA ARG A 95 -10.65 6.75 27.91
C ARG A 95 -10.30 8.06 27.20
N LEU A 96 -9.01 8.29 26.99
CA LEU A 96 -8.49 9.42 26.23
C LEU A 96 -8.37 9.03 24.75
N TYR A 97 -8.92 9.82 23.83
CA TYR A 97 -8.80 9.62 22.39
C TYR A 97 -8.06 10.78 21.73
N HIS A 98 -7.23 10.50 20.72
CA HIS A 98 -6.57 11.52 19.92
C HIS A 98 -7.23 11.64 18.52
N PRO A 99 -7.92 12.75 18.18
CA PRO A 99 -8.76 12.85 16.98
C PRO A 99 -8.04 12.47 15.67
N THR A 100 -6.79 12.92 15.48
CA THR A 100 -5.99 12.60 14.29
C THR A 100 -5.66 11.11 14.16
N VAL A 101 -5.47 10.40 15.28
CA VAL A 101 -5.23 8.94 15.26
C VAL A 101 -6.54 8.19 15.08
N ALA A 102 -7.65 8.70 15.64
CA ALA A 102 -8.97 8.11 15.52
C ALA A 102 -9.50 8.17 14.07
N GLU A 103 -9.23 9.26 13.37
CA GLU A 103 -9.45 9.42 11.94
C GLU A 103 -8.80 8.27 11.14
N LYS A 104 -7.48 8.06 11.28
CA LYS A 104 -6.76 7.00 10.56
C LYS A 104 -7.18 5.60 11.04
N ALA A 105 -7.52 5.45 12.33
CA ALA A 105 -7.97 4.19 12.91
C ALA A 105 -9.33 3.75 12.34
N ARG A 106 -10.31 4.66 12.19
CA ARG A 106 -11.59 4.35 11.53
C ARG A 106 -11.40 3.88 10.09
N HIS A 107 -10.57 4.58 9.30
CA HIS A 107 -10.28 4.17 7.91
C HIS A 107 -9.61 2.79 7.83
N ALA A 108 -8.70 2.46 8.75
CA ALA A 108 -8.08 1.14 8.84
C ALA A 108 -9.05 0.05 9.30
N TRP A 109 -9.96 0.37 10.23
CA TRP A 109 -10.99 -0.54 10.74
C TRP A 109 -12.03 -0.87 9.68
N GLU A 110 -12.59 0.13 9.00
CA GLU A 110 -13.52 -0.07 7.88
C GLU A 110 -12.90 -0.93 6.79
N SER A 111 -11.61 -0.73 6.49
CA SER A 111 -10.86 -1.56 5.54
C SER A 111 -10.78 -3.02 6.01
N ARG A 112 -10.54 -3.28 7.31
CA ARG A 112 -10.53 -4.63 7.91
C ARG A 112 -11.91 -5.28 7.92
N VAL A 113 -12.97 -4.54 8.24
CA VAL A 113 -14.36 -5.04 8.20
C VAL A 113 -14.75 -5.43 6.77
N ARG A 114 -14.51 -4.55 5.78
CA ARG A 114 -14.74 -4.84 4.36
C ARG A 114 -13.91 -6.05 3.88
N GLN A 115 -12.68 -6.24 4.37
CA GLN A 115 -11.87 -7.42 4.04
C GLN A 115 -12.43 -8.72 4.67
N ARG A 116 -12.93 -8.67 5.92
CA ARG A 116 -13.61 -9.81 6.58
C ARG A 116 -14.90 -10.19 5.85
N GLU A 117 -15.76 -9.23 5.50
CA GLU A 117 -16.95 -9.48 4.68
C GLU A 117 -16.61 -10.11 3.32
N ARG A 118 -15.59 -9.57 2.63
CA ARG A 118 -15.07 -10.11 1.36
C ARG A 118 -14.49 -11.52 1.54
N ALA A 119 -14.11 -11.95 2.75
CA ALA A 119 -13.68 -13.32 3.06
C ALA A 119 -14.87 -14.25 3.32
N ALA A 120 -15.79 -13.87 4.22
CA ALA A 120 -17.01 -14.63 4.51
C ALA A 120 -17.81 -14.96 3.23
N LYS A 121 -18.10 -13.94 2.40
CA LYS A 121 -18.80 -14.11 1.10
C LYS A 121 -18.06 -14.99 0.08
N ARG A 122 -16.76 -15.27 0.27
CA ARG A 122 -16.00 -16.26 -0.52
C ARG A 122 -16.10 -17.67 0.07
N TRP A 123 -16.08 -17.82 1.39
CA TRP A 123 -16.27 -19.11 2.07
C TRP A 123 -17.71 -19.62 1.92
N GLU A 124 -18.72 -18.79 2.13
CA GLU A 124 -20.15 -19.11 1.85
C GLU A 124 -20.37 -19.67 0.43
N LYS A 125 -19.66 -19.08 -0.55
CA LYS A 125 -19.73 -19.53 -1.95
C LYS A 125 -18.91 -20.81 -2.20
N SER A 126 -17.86 -21.04 -1.42
CA SER A 126 -17.05 -22.26 -1.48
C SER A 126 -17.82 -23.47 -0.94
N ASP A 127 -18.49 -23.32 0.20
CA ASP A 127 -19.36 -24.36 0.77
C ASP A 127 -20.51 -24.70 -0.18
N ARG A 128 -21.20 -23.67 -0.70
CA ARG A 128 -22.27 -23.84 -1.69
C ARG A 128 -21.81 -24.45 -3.02
N ALA A 129 -20.51 -24.43 -3.33
CA ALA A 129 -19.93 -25.07 -4.52
C ALA A 129 -19.36 -26.47 -4.23
N THR A 130 -18.98 -26.75 -2.98
CA THR A 130 -18.34 -28.01 -2.54
C THR A 130 -19.34 -28.90 -1.79
N GLY A 131 -20.58 -28.96 -2.28
CA GLY A 131 -21.67 -29.69 -1.65
C GLY A 131 -21.49 -31.21 -1.72
N ASN A 132 -20.71 -31.77 -0.79
CA ASN A 132 -20.59 -33.21 -0.58
C ASN A 132 -20.75 -33.53 0.92
N ALA A 133 -21.68 -34.42 1.26
CA ALA A 133 -22.39 -34.37 2.55
C ALA A 133 -21.73 -35.14 3.72
N THR A 134 -20.44 -34.89 4.01
CA THR A 134 -19.79 -35.30 5.28
C THR A 134 -18.61 -34.40 5.67
N ALA A 135 -18.84 -33.41 6.54
CA ALA A 135 -17.82 -32.76 7.37
C ALA A 135 -18.49 -32.18 8.63
N SER A 136 -17.81 -32.24 9.78
CA SER A 136 -18.35 -31.77 11.07
C SER A 136 -17.96 -30.32 11.39
N ASP A 137 -18.70 -29.72 12.33
CA ASP A 137 -18.38 -28.45 13.01
C ASP A 137 -16.88 -28.27 13.30
N SER A 138 -16.32 -27.12 12.90
CA SER A 138 -14.96 -26.69 13.24
C SER A 138 -14.73 -25.20 12.90
N GLN A 139 -15.11 -24.33 13.84
CA GLN A 139 -14.54 -22.98 14.12
C GLN A 139 -14.13 -22.06 12.95
N GLU A 140 -14.78 -20.89 12.85
CA GLU A 140 -14.22 -19.73 12.13
C GLU A 140 -12.82 -19.33 12.65
N PRO A 141 -11.80 -19.20 11.78
CA PRO A 141 -10.54 -18.59 12.14
C PRO A 141 -10.71 -17.08 12.39
N ARG A 142 -10.87 -16.69 13.66
CA ARG A 142 -11.06 -15.28 14.09
C ARG A 142 -9.95 -14.32 13.65
N GLU A 143 -8.78 -14.85 13.29
CA GLU A 143 -7.60 -14.08 12.91
C GLU A 143 -7.24 -14.21 11.43
N CYS A 144 -7.72 -13.26 10.63
CA CYS A 144 -7.25 -13.07 9.26
C CYS A 144 -5.84 -12.41 9.23
N HIS A 145 -4.80 -13.17 9.60
CA HIS A 145 -3.38 -12.74 9.56
C HIS A 145 -2.80 -12.57 8.13
N GLY A 146 -3.66 -12.36 7.13
CA GLY A 146 -3.27 -12.16 5.73
C GLY A 146 -2.86 -10.71 5.43
N ILE A 147 -1.59 -10.36 5.69
CA ILE A 147 -0.96 -9.18 5.05
C ILE A 147 -0.72 -9.52 3.57
N SER A 148 -1.80 -9.50 2.78
CA SER A 148 -1.71 -9.67 1.34
C SER A 148 -1.14 -8.40 0.69
N HIS A 149 -0.11 -8.56 -0.16
CA HIS A 149 0.47 -7.47 -0.94
C HIS A 149 -0.48 -6.84 -2.00
N GLY A 150 -1.78 -7.15 -1.98
CA GLY A 150 -2.78 -6.56 -2.88
C GLY A 150 -3.01 -5.05 -2.70
N ASN A 151 -2.68 -4.48 -1.53
CA ASN A 151 -2.90 -3.07 -1.17
C ASN A 151 -2.01 -2.04 -1.90
N ALA A 152 -1.35 -2.43 -3.00
CA ALA A 152 -0.79 -1.52 -3.99
C ALA A 152 -1.88 -1.01 -4.96
N ILE A 153 -2.64 -1.93 -5.55
CA ILE A 153 -3.55 -1.66 -6.68
C ILE A 153 -4.77 -0.82 -6.28
N GLU A 154 -5.31 -1.01 -5.06
CA GLU A 154 -6.41 -0.16 -4.58
C GLU A 154 -5.94 1.30 -4.34
N ARG A 155 -4.69 1.54 -3.91
CA ARG A 155 -4.14 2.90 -3.73
C ARG A 155 -3.70 3.58 -5.02
N GLU A 156 -3.38 2.81 -6.06
CA GLU A 156 -3.19 3.34 -7.42
C GLU A 156 -4.53 3.87 -7.96
N ARG A 157 -5.61 3.08 -7.85
CA ARG A 157 -6.97 3.47 -8.27
C ARG A 157 -7.52 4.69 -7.53
N GLU A 158 -7.31 4.80 -6.23
CA GLU A 158 -7.73 5.98 -5.46
C GLU A 158 -7.01 7.26 -5.92
N ARG A 159 -5.71 7.17 -6.29
CA ARG A 159 -4.96 8.29 -6.84
C ARG A 159 -5.42 8.67 -8.25
N GLU A 160 -5.63 7.69 -9.13
CA GLU A 160 -6.17 7.91 -10.49
C GLU A 160 -7.57 8.57 -10.43
N SER A 161 -8.41 8.16 -9.48
CA SER A 161 -9.74 8.75 -9.27
C SER A 161 -9.69 10.23 -8.87
N ILE A 162 -8.72 10.63 -8.04
CA ILE A 162 -8.57 12.02 -7.57
C ILE A 162 -8.01 12.91 -8.69
N ASP A 163 -7.00 12.43 -9.43
CA ASP A 163 -6.42 13.16 -10.58
C ASP A 163 -7.47 13.48 -11.66
N SER A 164 -8.35 12.51 -11.95
CA SER A 164 -9.44 12.70 -12.93
C SER A 164 -10.44 13.80 -12.53
N SER A 165 -10.68 13.99 -11.23
CA SER A 165 -11.64 14.98 -10.72
C SER A 165 -11.10 16.41 -10.80
N LEU A 166 -9.80 16.61 -10.58
CA LEU A 166 -9.15 17.92 -10.60
C LEU A 166 -8.95 18.48 -12.02
N ARG A 167 -9.17 17.66 -13.04
CA ARG A 167 -8.92 18.00 -14.45
C ARG A 167 -10.15 18.48 -15.23
N SER A 168 -11.29 18.67 -14.54
CA SER A 168 -12.60 18.93 -15.15
C SER A 168 -13.17 20.34 -14.89
N GLU A 169 -12.47 21.21 -14.16
CA GLU A 169 -12.94 22.57 -13.83
C GLU A 169 -12.16 23.68 -14.57
N SER A 170 -12.41 23.81 -15.87
CA SER A 170 -12.22 25.01 -16.71
C SER A 170 -12.68 24.68 -18.15
N VAL A 171 -13.31 25.56 -18.95
CA VAL A 171 -13.48 27.02 -18.90
C VAL A 171 -14.90 27.43 -19.35
N SER A 172 -15.21 28.73 -19.39
CA SER A 172 -16.43 29.31 -19.98
C SER A 172 -16.13 30.67 -20.66
N ALA A 173 -16.93 31.20 -21.58
CA ALA A 173 -18.23 30.73 -22.10
C ALA A 173 -18.13 30.44 -23.64
N SER A 174 -19.06 30.67 -24.58
CA SER A 174 -20.27 31.53 -24.68
C SER A 174 -21.31 30.91 -25.65
N ALA A 175 -22.50 31.51 -25.73
CA ALA A 175 -23.55 31.22 -26.74
C ALA A 175 -23.66 32.36 -27.79
N PRO A 176 -24.46 32.25 -28.89
CA PRO A 176 -25.93 32.21 -28.77
C PRO A 176 -26.70 31.20 -29.66
N ASP A 177 -27.86 30.81 -29.11
CA ASP A 177 -29.16 30.43 -29.69
C ASP A 177 -29.33 30.07 -31.19
N GLU A 178 -29.86 28.87 -31.46
CA GLU A 178 -31.05 28.68 -32.32
C GLU A 178 -31.73 27.31 -32.03
N LYS A 179 -33.03 27.18 -32.35
CA LYS A 179 -33.83 25.94 -32.16
C LYS A 179 -34.53 25.51 -33.45
N PRO A 180 -34.56 24.20 -33.74
CA PRO A 180 -35.88 23.56 -33.85
C PRO A 180 -35.96 22.16 -33.20
N SER A 181 -37.18 21.65 -33.01
CA SER A 181 -37.48 20.45 -32.23
C SER A 181 -37.71 19.18 -33.07
N VAL A 182 -37.10 18.05 -32.71
CA VAL A 182 -37.54 16.71 -33.16
C VAL A 182 -37.57 15.69 -32.00
N ARG A 183 -38.76 15.09 -31.84
CA ARG A 183 -39.19 13.86 -31.15
C ARG A 183 -38.14 13.05 -30.34
N VAL A 184 -38.51 12.78 -29.08
CA VAL A 184 -37.82 11.84 -28.18
C VAL A 184 -37.84 10.41 -28.73
N VAL A 185 -36.69 9.76 -28.74
CA VAL A 185 -36.52 8.30 -28.84
C VAL A 185 -35.71 7.84 -27.62
N GLY A 186 -36.10 6.75 -26.97
CA GLY A 186 -35.54 6.34 -25.68
C GLY A 186 -34.10 5.82 -25.78
N TYR A 187 -33.12 6.62 -25.37
CA TYR A 187 -31.75 6.15 -25.15
C TYR A 187 -31.66 5.35 -23.86
N SER A 188 -31.51 4.03 -23.97
CA SER A 188 -31.01 3.21 -22.87
C SER A 188 -29.54 3.54 -22.61
N GLU A 189 -29.17 3.81 -21.37
CA GLU A 189 -27.77 4.11 -21.00
C GLU A 189 -26.79 3.03 -21.52
N PRO A 190 -25.66 3.42 -22.13
CA PRO A 190 -24.65 2.47 -22.56
C PRO A 190 -24.00 1.82 -21.33
N LYS A 191 -24.31 0.54 -21.12
CA LYS A 191 -23.75 -0.25 -20.00
C LYS A 191 -22.23 -0.14 -20.00
N ALA A 192 -21.66 0.23 -18.84
CA ALA A 192 -20.22 0.40 -18.66
C ALA A 192 -19.43 -0.77 -19.28
N PRO A 193 -18.38 -0.49 -20.08
CA PRO A 193 -17.74 -1.50 -20.90
C PRO A 193 -17.14 -2.60 -20.03
N LYS A 194 -17.45 -3.86 -20.38
CA LYS A 194 -16.99 -5.03 -19.64
C LYS A 194 -15.69 -5.53 -20.24
N GLY A 195 -14.72 -5.84 -19.39
CA GLY A 195 -13.48 -6.46 -19.85
C GLY A 195 -13.72 -7.85 -20.45
N CYS A 196 -12.96 -8.18 -21.49
CA CYS A 196 -12.95 -9.46 -22.19
C CYS A 196 -11.64 -10.22 -21.92
N ARG A 197 -11.58 -11.50 -22.30
CA ARG A 197 -10.29 -12.19 -22.51
C ARG A 197 -9.65 -11.69 -23.81
N LEU A 198 -8.35 -11.92 -23.98
CA LEU A 198 -7.63 -11.62 -25.22
C LEU A 198 -8.20 -12.52 -26.35
N PRO A 199 -8.68 -11.97 -27.48
CA PRO A 199 -9.13 -12.77 -28.60
C PRO A 199 -8.00 -13.60 -29.24
N ASP A 200 -8.33 -14.79 -29.74
CA ASP A 200 -7.37 -15.63 -30.46
C ASP A 200 -6.91 -15.00 -31.78
N THR A 201 -7.73 -14.11 -32.35
CA THR A 201 -7.44 -13.29 -33.53
C THR A 201 -6.80 -11.93 -33.22
N TRP A 202 -6.55 -11.57 -31.95
CA TRP A 202 -5.93 -10.29 -31.62
C TRP A 202 -4.44 -10.29 -31.98
N TRP A 203 -4.02 -9.18 -32.60
CA TRP A 203 -2.65 -8.85 -32.94
C TRP A 203 -2.50 -7.32 -32.88
N PRO A 204 -1.36 -6.76 -32.46
CA PRO A 204 -1.19 -5.32 -32.40
C PRO A 204 -1.29 -4.66 -33.79
N SER A 205 -2.07 -3.59 -33.88
CA SER A 205 -2.12 -2.70 -35.04
C SER A 205 -0.74 -2.12 -35.38
N ASP A 206 -0.58 -1.59 -36.60
CA ASP A 206 0.71 -1.04 -37.03
C ASP A 206 1.18 0.12 -36.15
N ASP A 207 0.26 0.93 -35.59
CA ASP A 207 0.57 1.96 -34.58
C ASP A 207 1.19 1.36 -33.31
N LEU A 208 0.65 0.22 -32.83
CA LEU A 208 1.16 -0.48 -31.66
C LEU A 208 2.49 -1.19 -31.95
N GLN A 209 2.66 -1.72 -33.16
CA GLN A 209 3.95 -2.24 -33.61
C GLN A 209 4.99 -1.12 -33.71
N GLN A 210 4.63 0.06 -34.22
CA GLN A 210 5.51 1.22 -34.27
C GLN A 210 5.83 1.76 -32.87
N PHE A 211 4.88 1.73 -31.94
CA PHE A 211 5.12 1.99 -30.52
C PHE A 211 6.09 0.97 -29.89
N ALA A 212 5.98 -0.32 -30.22
CA ALA A 212 6.96 -1.31 -29.77
C ALA A 212 8.37 -1.01 -30.34
N ARG A 213 8.48 -0.65 -31.63
CA ARG A 213 9.76 -0.23 -32.24
C ARG A 213 10.36 1.00 -31.55
N SER A 214 9.57 2.02 -31.24
CA SER A 214 10.06 3.24 -30.57
C SER A 214 10.48 3.02 -29.11
N ASN A 215 10.02 1.94 -28.48
CA ASN A 215 10.49 1.49 -27.16
C ASN A 215 11.72 0.55 -27.26
N GLY A 216 12.29 0.32 -28.45
CA GLY A 216 13.44 -0.57 -28.66
C GLY A 216 13.09 -2.07 -28.69
N CYS A 217 11.81 -2.43 -28.66
CA CYS A 217 11.35 -3.81 -28.72
C CYS A 217 11.21 -4.32 -30.16
N ASN A 218 11.44 -5.61 -30.39
CA ASN A 218 11.04 -6.27 -31.63
C ASN A 218 9.52 -6.57 -31.57
N PRO A 219 8.67 -5.98 -32.43
CA PRO A 219 7.22 -6.04 -32.26
C PRO A 219 6.66 -7.47 -32.30
N ASN A 220 7.14 -8.30 -33.24
CA ASN A 220 6.59 -9.64 -33.44
C ASN A 220 6.90 -10.53 -32.24
N LYS A 221 8.15 -10.54 -31.78
CA LYS A 221 8.56 -11.33 -30.60
C LYS A 221 7.82 -10.90 -29.32
N VAL A 222 7.57 -9.59 -29.16
CA VAL A 222 6.82 -9.09 -28.00
C VAL A 222 5.32 -9.35 -28.13
N ALA A 223 4.75 -9.32 -29.35
CA ALA A 223 3.36 -9.71 -29.61
C ALA A 223 3.14 -11.21 -29.35
N GLU A 224 4.02 -12.08 -29.84
CA GLU A 224 4.00 -13.52 -29.61
C GLU A 224 4.02 -13.84 -28.11
N ALA A 225 5.00 -13.32 -27.38
CA ALA A 225 5.15 -13.53 -25.93
C ALA A 225 3.98 -12.94 -25.10
N PHE A 226 3.42 -11.82 -25.55
CA PHE A 226 2.24 -11.21 -24.92
C PHE A 226 0.98 -12.08 -25.12
N CYS A 227 0.76 -12.56 -26.35
CA CYS A 227 -0.39 -13.39 -26.70
C CYS A 227 -0.37 -14.74 -25.98
N ASP A 228 0.78 -15.43 -25.95
CA ASP A 228 0.95 -16.68 -25.22
C ASP A 228 0.65 -16.51 -23.72
N TYR A 229 1.32 -15.55 -23.07
CA TYR A 229 1.13 -15.25 -21.65
C TYR A 229 -0.34 -14.95 -21.31
N TRP A 230 -1.00 -14.05 -22.06
CA TRP A 230 -2.36 -13.63 -21.71
C TRP A 230 -3.45 -14.64 -22.08
N ARG A 231 -3.19 -15.57 -23.02
CA ARG A 231 -4.06 -16.73 -23.26
C ARG A 231 -3.94 -17.76 -22.13
N ALA A 232 -2.71 -18.01 -21.64
CA ALA A 232 -2.45 -18.91 -20.52
C ALA A 232 -2.99 -18.42 -19.16
N VAL A 233 -3.05 -17.10 -18.92
CA VAL A 233 -3.53 -16.54 -17.65
C VAL A 233 -5.05 -16.76 -17.48
N ALA A 234 -5.41 -17.71 -16.61
CA ALA A 234 -6.80 -18.02 -16.26
C ALA A 234 -7.44 -17.04 -15.25
N GLY A 235 -8.77 -17.07 -15.19
CA GLY A 235 -9.57 -16.33 -14.20
C GLY A 235 -9.59 -14.81 -14.41
N ALA A 236 -10.02 -14.07 -13.38
CA ALA A 236 -10.21 -12.61 -13.45
C ALA A 236 -8.93 -11.82 -13.78
N LYS A 237 -7.74 -12.39 -13.58
CA LYS A 237 -6.47 -11.77 -14.00
C LYS A 237 -6.33 -11.69 -15.52
N GLY A 238 -6.84 -12.67 -16.26
CA GLY A 238 -6.79 -12.76 -17.72
C GLY A 238 -7.84 -11.93 -18.46
N VAL A 239 -8.57 -11.08 -17.74
CA VAL A 239 -9.61 -10.20 -18.29
C VAL A 239 -9.11 -8.76 -18.30
N LYS A 240 -9.22 -8.05 -19.43
CA LYS A 240 -8.84 -6.62 -19.57
C LYS A 240 -9.93 -5.84 -20.30
N LEU A 241 -9.97 -4.54 -20.04
CA LEU A 241 -10.87 -3.60 -20.69
C LEU A 241 -10.30 -3.10 -22.02
N ASP A 242 -9.00 -2.81 -22.03
CA ASP A 242 -8.24 -2.36 -23.19
C ASP A 242 -6.98 -3.24 -23.27
N TRP A 243 -6.90 -4.07 -24.32
CA TRP A 243 -5.75 -4.94 -24.57
C TRP A 243 -4.55 -4.17 -25.16
N ASP A 244 -4.82 -3.07 -25.84
CA ASP A 244 -3.84 -2.25 -26.53
C ASP A 244 -3.09 -1.34 -25.53
N ALA A 245 -3.79 -0.78 -24.53
CA ALA A 245 -3.15 -0.16 -23.36
C ALA A 245 -2.36 -1.18 -22.54
N THR A 246 -2.87 -2.41 -22.42
CA THR A 246 -2.15 -3.50 -21.74
C THR A 246 -0.85 -3.84 -22.49
N PHE A 247 -0.87 -3.85 -23.84
CA PHE A 247 0.30 -4.03 -24.69
C PHE A 247 1.29 -2.86 -24.61
N ARG A 248 0.82 -1.60 -24.69
CA ARG A 248 1.67 -0.40 -24.49
C ARG A 248 2.38 -0.42 -23.13
N ASN A 249 1.71 -0.88 -22.08
CA ASN A 249 2.30 -1.05 -20.75
C ASN A 249 3.25 -2.26 -20.65
N TRP A 250 3.08 -3.28 -21.49
CA TRP A 250 4.00 -4.40 -21.60
C TRP A 250 5.31 -3.99 -22.28
N CYS A 251 5.25 -3.30 -23.43
CA CYS A 251 6.45 -2.85 -24.16
C CYS A 251 7.39 -1.99 -23.31
N ARG A 252 6.87 -1.04 -22.51
CA ARG A 252 7.70 -0.23 -21.58
C ARG A 252 8.41 -1.09 -20.53
N ARG A 253 7.75 -2.12 -20.00
CA ARG A 253 8.33 -3.02 -18.99
C ARG A 253 9.30 -4.03 -19.59
N ASP A 254 9.14 -4.36 -20.87
CA ASP A 254 10.04 -5.25 -21.59
C ASP A 254 11.35 -4.55 -21.97
N SER A 255 11.28 -3.29 -22.42
CA SER A 255 12.48 -2.47 -22.65
C SER A 255 13.27 -2.17 -21.37
N GLU A 256 12.58 -1.90 -20.25
CA GLU A 256 13.19 -1.81 -18.90
C GLU A 256 13.92 -3.10 -18.47
N ARG A 257 13.51 -4.27 -18.97
CA ARG A 257 14.15 -5.57 -18.69
C ARG A 257 15.32 -5.82 -19.64
N GLY A 258 15.14 -5.56 -20.93
CA GLY A 258 16.22 -5.65 -21.94
C GLY A 258 17.39 -4.74 -21.60
N GLY A 259 17.13 -3.50 -21.18
CA GLY A 259 18.14 -2.54 -20.74
C GLY A 259 18.97 -2.99 -19.52
N LYS A 260 18.44 -3.90 -18.68
CA LYS A 260 19.16 -4.50 -17.54
C LYS A 260 19.96 -5.74 -17.93
N ALA A 261 19.64 -6.40 -19.04
CA ALA A 261 20.42 -7.52 -19.57
C ALA A 261 21.67 -7.05 -20.33
N ALA A 262 21.67 -5.81 -20.86
CA ALA A 262 22.74 -5.25 -21.68
C ALA A 262 23.80 -4.44 -20.90
N SER A 263 23.79 -4.46 -19.56
CA SER A 263 24.87 -3.83 -18.79
C SER A 263 26.15 -4.67 -18.85
N VAL A 264 27.24 -4.07 -19.36
CA VAL A 264 28.59 -4.64 -19.37
C VAL A 264 28.93 -5.29 -18.02
N PRO A 265 29.61 -6.46 -17.96
CA PRO A 265 30.06 -7.08 -16.72
C PRO A 265 30.99 -6.16 -15.92
N ARG A 266 30.40 -5.34 -15.04
CA ARG A 266 31.14 -4.50 -14.11
C ARG A 266 31.68 -5.41 -13.02
N GLU A 267 32.99 -5.65 -13.04
CA GLU A 267 33.67 -6.43 -12.01
C GLU A 267 33.25 -5.92 -10.63
N ARG A 268 32.79 -6.83 -9.78
CA ARG A 268 32.50 -6.49 -8.39
C ARG A 268 33.85 -6.23 -7.72
N PRO A 269 34.11 -5.04 -7.15
CA PRO A 269 35.33 -4.84 -6.38
C PRO A 269 35.37 -5.89 -5.27
N LYS A 270 36.51 -6.59 -5.14
CA LYS A 270 36.70 -7.61 -4.10
C LYS A 270 36.26 -7.05 -2.75
N SER A 271 35.54 -7.85 -1.95
CA SER A 271 35.14 -7.41 -0.61
C SER A 271 36.37 -7.07 0.24
N ILE A 272 36.22 -6.22 1.26
CA ILE A 272 37.34 -5.85 2.14
C ILE A 272 37.99 -7.10 2.75
N LEU A 273 37.19 -8.11 3.12
CA LEU A 273 37.67 -9.42 3.58
C LEU A 273 38.46 -10.19 2.51
N ALA A 274 38.05 -10.17 1.25
CA ALA A 274 38.80 -10.80 0.15
C ALA A 274 40.12 -10.06 -0.13
N GLN A 275 40.14 -8.72 -0.08
CA GLN A 275 41.36 -7.92 -0.21
C GLN A 275 42.32 -8.12 0.98
N GLN A 276 41.79 -8.40 2.17
CA GLN A 276 42.58 -8.76 3.36
C GLN A 276 43.14 -10.18 3.23
N ALA A 277 42.35 -11.15 2.74
CA ALA A 277 42.83 -12.49 2.45
C ALA A 277 43.95 -12.51 1.40
N ASP A 278 43.77 -11.81 0.26
CA ASP A 278 44.80 -11.66 -0.77
C ASP A 278 46.14 -11.15 -0.20
N ARG A 279 46.08 -10.17 0.72
CA ARG A 279 47.26 -9.60 1.38
C ARG A 279 47.91 -10.56 2.36
N MET A 280 47.11 -11.22 3.21
CA MET A 280 47.63 -12.19 4.17
C MET A 280 48.26 -13.41 3.47
N GLU A 281 47.72 -13.83 2.32
CA GLU A 281 48.28 -14.91 1.52
C GLU A 281 49.59 -14.49 0.83
N ALA A 282 49.68 -13.24 0.33
CA ALA A 282 50.94 -12.68 -0.18
C ALA A 282 52.02 -12.55 0.92
N GLU A 283 51.68 -11.99 2.09
CA GLU A 283 52.58 -11.88 3.24
C GLU A 283 53.03 -13.25 3.78
N TRP A 284 52.17 -14.28 3.67
CA TRP A 284 52.50 -15.65 4.04
C TRP A 284 53.44 -16.31 3.02
N LEU A 285 53.18 -16.16 1.72
CA LEU A 285 54.05 -16.66 0.64
C LEU A 285 55.43 -16.01 0.67
N GLU A 286 55.52 -14.69 0.91
CA GLU A 286 56.80 -13.98 1.02
C GLU A 286 57.63 -14.49 2.22
N ARG A 287 56.99 -14.80 3.35
CA ARG A 287 57.63 -15.43 4.51
C ARG A 287 58.07 -16.88 4.26
N GLN A 288 57.35 -17.65 3.45
CA GLN A 288 57.79 -19.00 3.06
C GLN A 288 58.99 -18.93 2.09
N GLY A 289 58.93 -18.06 1.08
CA GLY A 289 59.99 -17.89 0.07
C GLY A 289 61.34 -17.46 0.66
N MET A 290 61.34 -16.62 1.70
CA MET A 290 62.57 -16.28 2.44
C MET A 290 63.19 -17.47 3.19
N GLY A 291 62.44 -18.56 3.42
CA GLY A 291 62.93 -19.78 4.08
C GLY A 291 63.73 -20.73 3.18
N GLU A 292 63.61 -20.62 1.85
CA GLU A 292 64.32 -21.50 0.90
C GLU A 292 65.64 -20.88 0.39
N MET A 293 65.91 -19.60 0.66
CA MET A 293 67.12 -18.90 0.17
C MET A 293 68.29 -18.89 1.18
N GLN A 294 68.24 -19.73 2.23
CA GLN A 294 69.31 -19.89 3.23
C GLN A 294 69.60 -21.37 3.58
N ARG A 295 69.75 -22.22 2.55
CA ARG A 295 70.38 -23.55 2.67
C ARG A 295 71.21 -23.89 1.44
#